data_AF-A0A7S2UFA7-F1
#
_entry.id   AF-A0A7S2UFA7-F1
#
_cell.length_a   1.000
_cell.length_b   1.000
_cell.length_c   1.000
_cell.angle_alpha   90.00
_cell.angle_beta   90.00
_cell.angle_gamma   90.00
#
_symmetry.space_group_name_H-M   'P 1'
#
loop_
_entity.id
_entity.type
_entity.pdbx_description
1 polymer ?
#
loop_
_entity_poly.entity_id
_entity_poly.type
_entity_poly.pdbx_seq_one_letter_code
_entity_poly.pdbx_strand_id
1 'polypeptide(L)'
;MASSIMGRAVNNMRCLILLLAGLVTCAMGSSSRDLFAMSKWAEQQGIVMHESLEWKRYNDDPLDEDSNWGLELKEPVPPGTTLLQVPRNLVLDADSIGEEFQVRDGQEKLSLALEQLGDFGIHKEGFFIFLKLLRCSKESEDSQWAPWIQALPKKFPDFTTAEKECLPFYAKYAADYQDNKFQAFCHAAAALGELKESDPLDMETAKWAFHAVGSRCWKTAPINKDDGEAPNTELVPVGDMFNHREPPNVAITHDGGSVNFVYKGN
;
A
#
# COMPACT_ATOMS: atom_id res chain seq x y z
N MET A 1 72.29 -9.30 48.37
CA MET A 1 71.68 -7.94 48.35
C MET A 1 70.67 -7.90 47.22
N ALA A 2 69.56 -7.22 47.47
CA ALA A 2 68.26 -7.37 46.83
C ALA A 2 68.23 -7.29 45.29
N SER A 3 67.40 -8.12 44.66
CA SER A 3 66.83 -7.84 43.35
C SER A 3 65.33 -8.06 43.42
N SER A 4 64.60 -6.96 43.28
CA SER A 4 63.15 -6.81 43.33
C SER A 4 62.56 -7.18 41.96
N ILE A 5 61.66 -8.17 41.93
CA ILE A 5 60.91 -8.58 40.74
C ILE A 5 59.69 -7.67 40.61
N MET A 6 59.71 -6.80 39.59
CA MET A 6 58.57 -5.97 39.20
C MET A 6 57.80 -6.73 38.10
N GLY A 7 56.66 -7.33 38.47
CA GLY A 7 55.70 -7.90 37.52
C GLY A 7 54.88 -6.80 36.87
N ARG A 8 54.95 -6.69 35.53
CA ARG A 8 54.01 -5.88 34.74
C ARG A 8 52.84 -6.77 34.30
N ALA A 9 51.64 -6.32 34.65
CA ALA A 9 50.37 -6.87 34.20
C ALA A 9 50.22 -6.70 32.68
N VAL A 10 49.93 -7.80 31.99
CA VAL A 10 49.50 -7.80 30.58
C VAL A 10 47.98 -7.68 30.59
N ASN A 11 47.48 -6.50 30.23
CA ASN A 11 46.07 -6.26 30.00
C ASN A 11 45.64 -6.96 28.69
N ASN A 12 44.84 -8.01 28.82
CA ASN A 12 44.11 -8.63 27.72
C ASN A 12 43.03 -7.67 27.21
N MET A 13 43.36 -6.90 26.17
CA MET A 13 42.41 -6.09 25.44
C MET A 13 41.67 -7.00 24.45
N ARG A 14 40.48 -7.45 24.86
CA ARG A 14 39.52 -8.13 23.99
C ARG A 14 39.05 -7.13 22.93
N CYS A 15 39.47 -7.30 21.67
CA CYS A 15 38.83 -6.68 20.52
C CYS A 15 37.40 -7.22 20.41
N LEU A 16 36.45 -6.52 20.99
CA LEU A 16 35.03 -6.67 20.69
C LEU A 16 34.80 -5.91 19.38
N ILE A 17 34.83 -6.63 18.26
CA ILE A 17 34.32 -6.11 16.99
C ILE A 17 32.79 -6.05 17.15
N LEU A 18 32.30 -4.88 17.57
CA LEU A 18 30.91 -4.50 17.40
C LEU A 18 30.67 -4.34 15.90
N LEU A 19 30.21 -5.41 15.26
CA LEU A 19 29.42 -5.32 14.05
C LEU A 19 28.14 -4.57 14.41
N LEU A 20 28.20 -3.24 14.36
CA LEU A 20 27.03 -2.39 14.17
C LEU A 20 26.52 -2.71 12.77
N ALA A 21 25.72 -3.77 12.66
CA ALA A 21 24.68 -3.83 11.67
C ALA A 21 23.74 -2.68 12.00
N GLY A 22 24.00 -1.52 11.41
CA GLY A 22 23.01 -0.48 11.33
C GLY A 22 21.83 -1.08 10.57
N LEU A 23 20.78 -1.47 11.31
CA LEU A 23 19.45 -1.52 10.74
C LEU A 23 19.18 -0.11 10.26
N VAL A 24 19.39 0.13 8.97
CA VAL A 24 18.84 1.29 8.28
C VAL A 24 17.37 0.97 8.11
N THR A 25 16.56 1.30 9.11
CA THR A 25 15.11 1.39 8.97
C THR A 25 14.83 2.56 8.02
N CYS A 26 14.47 2.28 6.77
CA CYS A 26 14.07 3.33 5.87
C CYS A 26 12.55 3.51 5.84
N ALA A 27 12.16 4.77 6.10
CA ALA A 27 11.08 5.54 5.49
C ALA A 27 9.62 5.05 5.54
N MET A 28 9.27 4.12 6.40
CA MET A 28 8.00 4.20 7.14
C MET A 28 8.41 4.09 8.60
N GLY A 29 8.54 5.22 9.31
CA GLY A 29 9.00 5.23 10.70
C GLY A 29 8.24 4.19 11.53
N SER A 30 8.87 3.63 12.57
CA SER A 30 8.21 2.71 13.53
C SER A 30 7.08 3.39 14.33
N SER A 31 6.56 4.51 13.86
CA SER A 31 5.36 5.13 14.36
C SER A 31 4.17 4.29 13.92
N SER A 32 3.38 3.87 14.90
CA SER A 32 2.01 3.40 14.73
C SER A 32 1.25 4.19 13.66
N ARG A 33 0.40 3.51 12.87
CA ARG A 33 -0.50 4.13 11.89
C ARG A 33 -1.22 5.34 12.48
N ASP A 34 -1.09 6.51 11.86
CA ASP A 34 -1.71 7.75 12.34
C ASP A 34 -3.06 8.03 11.65
N LEU A 35 -4.12 7.41 12.18
CA LEU A 35 -5.49 7.64 11.68
C LEU A 35 -6.03 9.02 12.06
N PHE A 36 -5.48 9.69 13.07
CA PHE A 36 -5.91 11.03 13.45
C PHE A 36 -5.46 12.06 12.42
N ALA A 37 -4.18 12.01 12.03
CA ALA A 37 -3.66 12.83 10.94
C ALA A 37 -4.40 12.56 9.62
N MET A 38 -4.66 11.29 9.30
CA MET A 38 -5.45 10.94 8.12
C MET A 38 -6.89 11.49 8.18
N SER A 39 -7.57 11.42 9.33
CA SER A 39 -8.95 11.94 9.46
C SER A 39 -8.99 13.45 9.24
N LYS A 40 -8.03 14.19 9.81
CA LYS A 40 -7.90 15.63 9.62
C LYS A 40 -7.58 15.99 8.17
N TRP A 41 -6.67 15.23 7.55
CA TRP A 41 -6.37 15.39 6.14
C TRP A 41 -7.58 15.13 5.26
N ALA A 42 -8.34 14.05 5.52
CA ALA A 42 -9.52 13.68 4.77
C ALA A 42 -10.55 14.83 4.77
N GLU A 43 -10.85 15.39 5.94
CA GLU A 43 -11.73 16.55 6.08
C GLU A 43 -11.24 17.76 5.27
N GLN A 44 -9.93 18.07 5.34
CA GLN A 44 -9.32 19.16 4.58
C GLN A 44 -9.37 18.97 3.06
N GLN A 45 -9.37 17.72 2.59
CA GLN A 45 -9.48 17.38 1.17
C GLN A 45 -10.94 17.28 0.69
N GLY A 46 -11.93 17.50 1.58
CA GLY A 46 -13.35 17.43 1.23
C GLY A 46 -13.93 16.02 1.25
N ILE A 47 -13.26 15.05 1.88
CA ILE A 47 -13.83 13.74 2.17
C ILE A 47 -14.85 13.91 3.30
N VAL A 48 -16.07 13.42 3.09
CA VAL A 48 -17.16 13.51 4.06
C VAL A 48 -17.42 12.12 4.64
N MET A 49 -17.20 11.95 5.95
CA MET A 49 -17.57 10.76 6.70
C MET A 49 -18.88 11.01 7.45
N HIS A 50 -19.82 10.08 7.37
CA HIS A 50 -21.05 10.11 8.17
C HIS A 50 -20.71 10.04 9.66
N GLU A 51 -21.42 10.80 10.50
CA GLU A 51 -21.11 10.94 11.95
C GLU A 51 -21.15 9.61 12.72
N SER A 52 -22.01 8.70 12.28
CA SER A 52 -22.14 7.35 12.83
C SER A 52 -20.98 6.42 12.46
N LEU A 53 -20.04 6.81 11.57
CA LEU A 53 -18.81 6.03 11.34
C LEU A 53 -17.75 6.29 12.43
N GLU A 54 -17.02 5.25 12.79
CA GLU A 54 -15.76 5.34 13.53
C GLU A 54 -14.69 4.38 13.03
N TRP A 55 -13.45 4.76 13.33
CA TRP A 55 -12.29 3.89 13.26
C TRP A 55 -12.37 2.81 14.33
N LYS A 56 -12.38 1.54 13.88
CA LYS A 56 -12.32 0.37 14.74
C LYS A 56 -10.99 -0.33 14.59
N ARG A 57 -10.31 -0.56 15.72
CA ARG A 57 -9.18 -1.49 15.82
C ARG A 57 -9.75 -2.89 16.11
N TYR A 58 -9.35 -3.89 15.33
CA TYR A 58 -9.85 -5.27 15.45
C TYR A 58 -8.88 -6.21 16.18
N ASN A 59 -7.66 -5.77 16.47
CA ASN A 59 -6.66 -6.56 17.20
C ASN A 59 -6.20 -5.79 18.44
N ASP A 60 -6.56 -6.29 19.63
CA ASP A 60 -6.24 -5.65 20.90
C ASP A 60 -4.83 -5.97 21.41
N ASP A 61 -4.03 -6.76 20.66
CA ASP A 61 -2.64 -7.03 21.05
C ASP A 61 -1.86 -5.70 21.10
N PRO A 62 -1.47 -5.21 22.29
CA PRO A 62 -0.78 -3.94 22.44
C PRO A 62 0.65 -4.00 21.88
N LEU A 63 1.17 -5.19 21.57
CA LEU A 63 2.48 -5.40 20.95
C LEU A 63 2.42 -5.40 19.41
N ASP A 64 1.21 -5.48 18.83
CA ASP A 64 1.01 -5.38 17.39
C ASP A 64 0.83 -3.91 16.99
N GLU A 65 1.96 -3.26 16.68
CA GLU A 65 2.00 -1.87 16.20
C GLU A 65 1.31 -1.69 14.84
N ASP A 66 1.05 -2.76 14.09
CA ASP A 66 0.36 -2.76 12.79
C ASP A 66 -1.03 -3.40 12.87
N SER A 67 -1.73 -3.11 13.96
CA SER A 67 -3.10 -3.57 14.20
C SER A 67 -4.04 -3.38 12.99
N ASN A 68 -4.94 -4.33 12.82
CA ASN A 68 -6.00 -4.26 11.81
C ASN A 68 -6.99 -3.16 12.16
N TRP A 69 -7.22 -2.25 11.21
CA TRP A 69 -8.17 -1.14 11.32
C TRP A 69 -9.25 -1.25 10.26
N GLY A 70 -10.42 -0.71 10.56
CA GLY A 70 -11.46 -0.47 9.56
C GLY A 70 -12.52 0.50 10.07
N LEU A 71 -13.64 0.57 9.35
CA LEU A 71 -14.77 1.43 9.68
C LEU A 71 -15.96 0.61 10.23
N GLU A 72 -16.55 1.10 11.32
CA GLU A 72 -17.72 0.53 11.99
C GLU A 72 -18.79 1.60 12.21
N LEU A 73 -20.06 1.18 12.31
CA LEU A 73 -21.17 2.03 12.72
C LEU A 73 -21.27 2.08 14.25
N LYS A 74 -21.22 3.27 14.86
CA LYS A 74 -21.52 3.52 16.28
C LYS A 74 -22.97 3.23 16.64
N GLU A 75 -23.85 3.46 15.67
CA GLU A 75 -25.29 3.34 15.81
C GLU A 75 -25.92 2.91 14.47
N PRO A 76 -27.09 2.25 14.49
CA PRO A 76 -27.77 1.86 13.28
C PRO A 76 -28.15 3.07 12.42
N VAL A 77 -27.95 2.95 11.11
CA VAL A 77 -28.42 3.93 10.11
C VAL A 77 -29.37 3.27 9.11
N PRO A 78 -30.30 4.02 8.47
CA PRO A 78 -31.17 3.48 7.44
C PRO A 78 -30.39 2.95 6.21
N PRO A 79 -30.86 1.90 5.53
CA PRO A 79 -30.37 1.56 4.20
C PRO A 79 -30.53 2.74 3.23
N GLY A 80 -29.54 2.93 2.35
CA GLY A 80 -29.45 4.07 1.43
C GLY A 80 -28.66 5.25 1.97
N THR A 81 -28.26 5.24 3.25
CA THR A 81 -27.40 6.29 3.82
C THR A 81 -26.01 6.26 3.19
N THR A 82 -25.53 7.42 2.73
CA THR A 82 -24.13 7.59 2.31
C THR A 82 -23.25 7.68 3.54
N LEU A 83 -22.37 6.69 3.72
CA LEU A 83 -21.46 6.57 4.84
C LEU A 83 -20.16 7.35 4.61
N LEU A 84 -19.65 7.34 3.38
CA LEU A 84 -18.42 8.02 3.00
C LEU A 84 -18.59 8.58 1.59
N GLN A 85 -18.19 9.83 1.40
CA GLN A 85 -18.09 10.49 0.09
C GLN A 85 -16.65 10.95 -0.13
N VAL A 86 -16.04 10.52 -1.22
CA VAL A 86 -14.65 10.86 -1.59
C VAL A 86 -14.65 11.62 -2.91
N PRO A 87 -14.19 12.88 -2.95
CA PRO A 87 -14.06 13.64 -4.19
C PRO A 87 -13.26 12.90 -5.27
N ARG A 88 -13.73 12.94 -6.51
CA ARG A 88 -13.14 12.16 -7.61
C ARG A 88 -11.68 12.51 -7.88
N ASN A 89 -11.28 13.76 -7.66
CA ASN A 89 -9.90 14.22 -7.82
C ASN A 89 -8.91 13.63 -6.80
N LEU A 90 -9.38 12.96 -5.74
CA LEU A 90 -8.54 12.26 -4.78
C LEU A 90 -8.39 10.77 -5.08
N VAL A 91 -9.25 10.22 -5.95
CA VAL A 91 -9.24 8.80 -6.31
C VAL A 91 -8.02 8.53 -7.19
N LEU A 92 -7.27 7.48 -6.84
CA LEU A 92 -6.18 7.01 -7.66
C LEU A 92 -6.73 6.11 -8.77
N ASP A 93 -6.89 6.71 -9.93
CA ASP A 93 -7.49 6.16 -11.14
C ASP A 93 -6.39 5.69 -12.11
N ALA A 94 -6.39 4.41 -12.49
CA ALA A 94 -5.30 3.83 -13.26
C ALA A 94 -5.07 4.52 -14.62
N ASP A 95 -6.14 4.90 -15.32
CA ASP A 95 -6.06 5.59 -16.61
C ASP A 95 -5.49 7.01 -16.44
N SER A 96 -6.00 7.76 -15.47
CA SER A 96 -5.51 9.11 -15.17
C SER A 96 -4.03 9.12 -14.75
N ILE A 97 -3.61 8.10 -13.99
CA ILE A 97 -2.20 7.91 -13.63
C ILE A 97 -1.39 7.54 -14.87
N GLY A 98 -1.89 6.65 -15.73
CA GLY A 98 -1.23 6.31 -16.99
C GLY A 98 -0.94 7.54 -17.85
N GLU A 99 -1.91 8.44 -17.97
CA GLU A 99 -1.76 9.72 -18.67
C GLU A 99 -0.72 10.64 -17.99
N GLU A 100 -0.71 10.72 -16.66
CA GLU A 100 0.31 11.47 -15.90
C GLU A 100 1.73 10.99 -16.25
N PHE A 101 1.96 9.67 -16.23
CA PHE A 101 3.25 9.09 -16.58
C PHE A 101 3.58 9.27 -18.07
N GLN A 102 2.60 9.18 -18.96
CA GLN A 102 2.80 9.42 -20.39
C GLN A 102 3.25 10.87 -20.66
N VAL A 103 2.63 11.85 -20.01
CA VAL A 103 3.00 13.27 -20.14
C VAL A 103 4.40 13.54 -19.58
N ARG A 104 4.73 12.92 -18.45
CA ARG A 104 6.02 13.12 -17.75
C ARG A 104 7.20 12.45 -18.44
N ASP A 105 7.07 11.18 -18.79
CA ASP A 105 8.17 10.35 -19.31
C ASP A 105 8.20 10.25 -20.83
N GLY A 106 7.10 10.60 -21.49
CA GLY A 106 6.90 10.40 -22.92
C GLY A 106 6.42 8.98 -23.27
N GLN A 107 5.66 8.90 -24.36
CA GLN A 107 5.03 7.66 -24.83
C GLN A 107 6.02 6.52 -25.07
N GLU A 108 7.19 6.83 -25.66
CA GLU A 108 8.19 5.82 -26.03
C GLU A 108 8.77 5.12 -24.79
N LYS A 109 9.22 5.91 -23.80
CA LYS A 109 9.77 5.38 -22.56
C LYS A 109 8.73 4.59 -21.77
N LEU A 110 7.49 5.09 -21.71
CA LEU A 110 6.39 4.38 -21.06
C LEU A 110 6.08 3.05 -21.75
N SER A 111 6.06 3.02 -23.08
CA SER A 111 5.80 1.80 -23.85
C SER A 111 6.88 0.74 -23.61
N LEU A 112 8.16 1.13 -23.62
CA LEU A 112 9.28 0.23 -23.31
C LEU A 112 9.22 -0.34 -21.89
N ALA A 113 8.77 0.46 -20.93
CA ALA A 113 8.55 0.01 -19.56
C ALA A 113 7.38 -0.99 -19.47
N LEU A 114 6.27 -0.72 -20.16
CA LEU A 114 5.12 -1.63 -20.21
C LEU A 114 5.44 -2.96 -20.90
N GLU A 115 6.36 -2.98 -21.87
CA GLU A 115 6.86 -4.22 -22.46
C GLU A 115 7.56 -5.12 -21.43
N GLN A 116 8.18 -4.55 -20.38
CA GLN A 116 8.79 -5.32 -19.30
C GLN A 116 7.77 -6.08 -18.44
N LEU A 117 6.48 -5.75 -18.54
CA LEU A 117 5.43 -6.52 -17.88
C LEU A 117 5.26 -7.92 -18.51
N GLY A 118 5.65 -8.11 -19.77
CA GLY A 118 5.53 -9.39 -20.47
C GLY A 118 4.13 -10.01 -20.38
N ASP A 119 4.04 -11.25 -19.91
CA ASP A 119 2.78 -11.97 -19.70
C ASP A 119 1.83 -11.29 -18.68
N PHE A 120 2.37 -10.38 -17.85
CA PHE A 120 1.60 -9.60 -16.88
C PHE A 120 1.08 -8.27 -17.44
N GLY A 121 1.21 -8.01 -18.74
CA GLY A 121 0.68 -6.79 -19.38
C GLY A 121 -0.83 -6.58 -19.17
N ILE A 122 -1.60 -7.66 -18.93
CA ILE A 122 -3.02 -7.57 -18.54
C ILE A 122 -3.26 -6.86 -17.20
N HIS A 123 -2.21 -6.70 -16.38
CA HIS A 123 -2.24 -6.02 -15.07
C HIS A 123 -1.71 -4.59 -15.13
N LYS A 124 -1.57 -4.00 -16.33
CA LYS A 124 -1.06 -2.62 -16.51
C LYS A 124 -1.76 -1.58 -15.62
N GLU A 125 -3.05 -1.73 -15.39
CA GLU A 125 -3.83 -0.81 -14.56
C GLU A 125 -3.36 -0.83 -13.09
N GLY A 126 -3.15 -2.04 -12.54
CA GLY A 126 -2.57 -2.19 -11.21
C GLY A 126 -1.13 -1.71 -11.13
N PHE A 127 -0.37 -1.84 -12.23
CA PHE A 127 0.99 -1.31 -12.32
C PHE A 127 1.02 0.22 -12.21
N PHE A 128 0.10 0.94 -12.84
CA PHE A 128 0.04 2.40 -12.70
C PHE A 128 -0.22 2.84 -11.26
N ILE A 129 -1.19 2.22 -10.57
CA ILE A 129 -1.45 2.54 -9.16
C ILE A 129 -0.24 2.18 -8.29
N PHE A 130 0.45 1.08 -8.59
CA PHE A 130 1.70 0.69 -7.92
C PHE A 130 2.79 1.76 -8.08
N LEU A 131 3.01 2.29 -9.29
CA LEU A 131 3.96 3.37 -9.53
C LEU A 131 3.58 4.63 -8.74
N LYS A 132 2.30 4.97 -8.70
CA LYS A 132 1.81 6.14 -7.97
C LYS A 132 2.10 6.02 -6.48
N LEU A 133 1.79 4.87 -5.86
CA LEU A 133 2.08 4.63 -4.45
C LEU A 133 3.58 4.63 -4.16
N LEU A 134 4.38 3.98 -5.02
CA LEU A 134 5.84 3.96 -4.88
C LEU A 134 6.41 5.38 -4.85
N ARG A 135 5.98 6.22 -5.79
CA ARG A 135 6.41 7.62 -5.90
C ARG A 135 5.96 8.44 -4.70
N CYS A 136 4.67 8.37 -4.32
CA CYS A 136 4.16 9.13 -3.19
C CYS A 136 4.83 8.73 -1.86
N SER A 137 5.21 7.46 -1.70
CA SER A 137 5.99 7.03 -0.52
C SER A 137 7.40 7.59 -0.51
N LYS A 138 8.05 7.76 -1.68
CA LYS A 138 9.37 8.38 -1.80
C LYS A 138 9.35 9.89 -1.58
N GLU A 139 8.26 10.55 -1.97
CA GLU A 139 8.01 11.98 -1.72
C GLU A 139 7.78 12.25 -0.22
N SER A 140 7.42 11.23 0.57
CA SER A 140 7.21 11.35 2.02
C SER A 140 6.24 12.50 2.35
N GLU A 141 6.64 13.43 3.22
CA GLU A 141 5.83 14.59 3.66
C GLU A 141 5.49 15.58 2.54
N ASP A 142 6.21 15.57 1.41
CA ASP A 142 5.93 16.46 0.28
C ASP A 142 4.73 15.97 -0.57
N SER A 143 4.29 14.72 -0.38
CA SER A 143 3.13 14.16 -1.06
C SER A 143 1.82 14.68 -0.44
N GLN A 144 0.90 15.16 -1.28
CA GLN A 144 -0.45 15.50 -0.80
C GLN A 144 -1.20 14.29 -0.20
N TRP A 145 -0.76 13.06 -0.51
CA TRP A 145 -1.32 11.82 0.01
C TRP A 145 -0.61 11.29 1.25
N ALA A 146 0.42 12.00 1.75
CA ALA A 146 1.28 11.52 2.83
C ALA A 146 0.49 11.07 4.08
N PRO A 147 -0.53 11.81 4.58
CA PRO A 147 -1.27 11.37 5.77
C PRO A 147 -2.03 10.06 5.55
N TRP A 148 -2.60 9.83 4.37
CA TRP A 148 -3.27 8.58 4.04
C TRP A 148 -2.27 7.43 3.86
N ILE A 149 -1.15 7.64 3.16
CA ILE A 149 -0.10 6.63 3.01
C ILE A 149 0.49 6.24 4.38
N GLN A 150 0.71 7.21 5.26
CA GLN A 150 1.16 6.96 6.63
C GLN A 150 0.11 6.19 7.47
N ALA A 151 -1.17 6.30 7.12
CA ALA A 151 -2.23 5.53 7.73
C ALA A 151 -2.47 4.15 7.11
N LEU A 152 -1.87 3.79 5.97
CA LEU A 152 -1.95 2.43 5.40
C LEU A 152 -1.21 1.40 6.26
N PRO A 153 -1.59 0.10 6.21
CA PRO A 153 -0.84 -0.97 6.86
C PRO A 153 0.63 -0.95 6.45
N LYS A 154 1.51 -1.24 7.40
CA LYS A 154 2.96 -1.23 7.16
C LYS A 154 3.46 -2.59 6.72
N LYS A 155 2.76 -3.64 7.13
CA LYS A 155 3.07 -5.03 6.84
C LYS A 155 1.87 -5.66 6.15
N PHE A 156 2.20 -6.50 5.19
CA PHE A 156 1.25 -7.39 4.56
C PHE A 156 1.74 -8.81 4.81
N PRO A 157 0.84 -9.75 5.15
CA PRO A 157 1.22 -11.14 5.27
C PRO A 157 1.75 -11.61 3.92
N ASP A 158 2.91 -12.25 3.94
CA ASP A 158 3.52 -12.89 2.79
C ASP A 158 4.00 -14.28 3.19
N PHE A 159 3.96 -15.21 2.26
CA PHE A 159 4.39 -16.58 2.51
C PHE A 159 5.91 -16.67 2.37
N THR A 160 6.56 -17.20 3.39
CA THR A 160 7.94 -17.67 3.29
C THR A 160 8.06 -18.81 2.27
N THR A 161 9.27 -19.06 1.77
CA THR A 161 9.53 -20.17 0.85
C THR A 161 9.06 -21.51 1.44
N ALA A 162 9.32 -21.76 2.72
CA ALA A 162 8.91 -22.99 3.40
C ALA A 162 7.39 -23.12 3.53
N GLU A 163 6.68 -22.01 3.78
CA GLU A 163 5.21 -22.01 3.77
C GLU A 163 4.66 -22.29 2.37
N LYS A 164 5.24 -21.67 1.32
CA LYS A 164 4.85 -21.90 -0.08
C LYS A 164 5.04 -23.36 -0.51
N GLU A 165 6.05 -24.05 0.00
CA GLU A 165 6.28 -25.48 -0.26
C GLU A 165 5.22 -26.38 0.37
N CYS A 166 4.62 -25.94 1.47
CA CYS A 166 3.53 -26.67 2.14
C CYS A 166 2.15 -26.39 1.52
N LEU A 167 2.03 -25.41 0.62
CA LEU A 167 0.76 -25.04 0.01
C LEU A 167 0.26 -26.13 -0.96
N PRO A 168 -1.06 -26.40 -1.01
CA PRO A 168 -1.66 -27.18 -2.09
C PRO A 168 -1.31 -26.59 -3.47
N PHE A 169 -1.25 -27.45 -4.49
CA PHE A 169 -0.78 -27.08 -5.84
C PHE A 169 -1.34 -25.73 -6.36
N TYR A 170 -2.66 -25.54 -6.31
CA TYR A 170 -3.28 -24.30 -6.79
C TYR A 170 -2.92 -23.06 -5.96
N ALA A 171 -2.79 -23.21 -4.64
CA ALA A 171 -2.38 -22.11 -3.76
C ALA A 171 -0.90 -21.76 -3.97
N LYS A 172 -0.04 -22.77 -4.15
CA LYS A 172 1.36 -22.56 -4.53
C LYS A 172 1.48 -21.85 -5.87
N TYR A 173 0.75 -22.32 -6.90
CA TYR A 173 0.74 -21.67 -8.21
C TYR A 173 0.31 -20.20 -8.12
N ALA A 174 -0.73 -19.89 -7.34
CA ALA A 174 -1.16 -18.52 -7.12
C ALA A 174 -0.10 -17.67 -6.40
N ALA A 175 0.59 -18.22 -5.41
CA ALA A 175 1.68 -17.53 -4.71
C ALA A 175 2.87 -17.26 -5.65
N ASP A 176 3.32 -18.27 -6.40
CA ASP A 176 4.40 -18.14 -7.39
C ASP A 176 4.00 -17.13 -8.50
N TYR A 177 2.72 -17.09 -8.89
CA TYR A 177 2.19 -16.09 -9.83
C TYR A 177 2.31 -14.66 -9.30
N GLN A 178 2.02 -14.42 -8.01
CA GLN A 178 2.19 -13.09 -7.41
C GLN A 178 3.66 -12.67 -7.35
N ASP A 179 4.58 -13.58 -7.02
CA ASP A 179 6.02 -13.29 -7.01
C ASP A 179 6.52 -12.88 -8.39
N ASN A 180 6.14 -13.64 -9.43
CA ASN A 180 6.53 -13.35 -10.81
C ASN A 180 5.92 -12.02 -11.29
N LYS A 181 4.66 -11.73 -10.92
CA LYS A 181 4.01 -10.44 -11.22
C LYS A 181 4.73 -9.28 -10.53
N PHE A 182 5.15 -9.45 -9.28
CA PHE A 182 5.92 -8.44 -8.54
C PHE A 182 7.26 -8.15 -9.22
N GLN A 183 7.99 -9.18 -9.64
CA GLN A 183 9.25 -9.01 -10.38
C GLN A 183 9.04 -8.23 -11.69
N ALA A 184 8.00 -8.57 -12.47
CA ALA A 184 7.66 -7.85 -13.69
C ALA A 184 7.35 -6.36 -13.43
N PHE A 185 6.64 -6.05 -12.33
CA PHE A 185 6.36 -4.68 -11.92
C PHE A 185 7.65 -3.93 -11.54
N CYS A 186 8.57 -4.58 -10.82
CA CYS A 186 9.86 -4.00 -10.46
C CYS A 186 10.71 -3.68 -11.69
N HIS A 187 10.82 -4.59 -12.66
CA HIS A 187 11.55 -4.34 -13.91
C HIS A 187 10.94 -3.19 -14.72
N ALA A 188 9.62 -3.14 -14.84
CA ALA A 188 8.91 -2.05 -15.51
C ALA A 188 9.14 -0.70 -14.79
N ALA A 189 9.09 -0.65 -13.46
CA ALA A 189 9.38 0.56 -12.69
C ALA A 189 10.84 0.99 -12.80
N ALA A 190 11.78 0.05 -12.80
CA ALA A 190 13.20 0.32 -13.00
C ALA A 190 13.47 0.91 -14.40
N ALA A 191 12.78 0.43 -15.44
CA ALA A 191 12.85 1.00 -16.79
C ALA A 191 12.35 2.46 -16.85
N LEU A 192 11.42 2.85 -15.97
CA LEU A 192 10.99 4.24 -15.81
C LEU A 192 11.96 5.08 -14.95
N GLY A 193 12.90 4.46 -14.25
CA GLY A 193 13.76 5.12 -13.26
C GLY A 193 13.05 5.37 -11.92
N GLU A 194 11.88 4.75 -11.70
CA GLU A 194 11.10 4.85 -10.46
C GLU A 194 11.62 3.91 -9.36
N LEU A 195 12.45 2.93 -9.72
CA LEU A 195 12.96 1.93 -8.80
C LEU A 195 14.43 1.61 -9.08
N LYS A 196 15.24 1.51 -8.03
CA LYS A 196 16.59 0.95 -8.09
C LYS A 196 16.59 -0.45 -7.50
N GLU A 197 16.60 -1.48 -8.36
CA GLU A 197 16.54 -2.88 -7.91
C GLU A 197 17.70 -3.30 -7.01
N SER A 198 18.84 -2.60 -7.11
CA SER A 198 20.00 -2.83 -6.24
C SER A 198 19.87 -2.22 -4.84
N ASP A 199 18.89 -1.37 -4.60
CA ASP A 199 18.66 -0.69 -3.32
C ASP A 199 17.59 -1.46 -2.51
N PRO A 200 17.98 -2.10 -1.39
CA PRO A 200 17.05 -2.89 -0.58
C PRO A 200 15.83 -2.11 -0.10
N LEU A 201 15.99 -0.81 0.18
CA LEU A 201 14.95 0.03 0.75
C LEU A 201 13.90 0.40 -0.31
N ASP A 202 14.36 0.61 -1.53
CA ASP A 202 13.53 0.78 -2.71
C ASP A 202 12.71 -0.50 -2.97
N MET A 203 13.35 -1.68 -2.86
CA MET A 203 12.69 -2.96 -3.03
C MET A 203 11.65 -3.27 -1.93
N GLU A 204 11.93 -2.91 -0.68
CA GLU A 204 10.98 -3.01 0.42
C GLU A 204 9.75 -2.10 0.19
N THR A 205 9.99 -0.87 -0.25
CA THR A 205 8.92 0.09 -0.57
C THR A 205 8.09 -0.39 -1.77
N ALA A 206 8.72 -0.93 -2.80
CA ALA A 206 8.04 -1.54 -3.94
C ALA A 206 7.18 -2.73 -3.48
N LYS A 207 7.71 -3.62 -2.65
CA LYS A 207 6.96 -4.77 -2.14
C LYS A 207 5.73 -4.31 -1.34
N TRP A 208 5.88 -3.30 -0.49
CA TRP A 208 4.77 -2.67 0.23
C TRP A 208 3.71 -2.12 -0.74
N ALA A 209 4.12 -1.33 -1.74
CA ALA A 209 3.19 -0.73 -2.71
C ALA A 209 2.43 -1.81 -3.50
N PHE A 210 3.11 -2.88 -3.89
CA PHE A 210 2.51 -4.01 -4.61
C PHE A 210 1.43 -4.71 -3.79
N HIS A 211 1.70 -5.00 -2.52
CA HIS A 211 0.70 -5.60 -1.63
C HIS A 211 -0.44 -4.64 -1.29
N ALA A 212 -0.16 -3.34 -1.14
CA ALA A 212 -1.18 -2.33 -0.94
C ALA A 212 -2.15 -2.31 -2.13
N VAL A 213 -1.64 -2.25 -3.37
CA VAL A 213 -2.46 -2.33 -4.59
C VAL A 213 -3.29 -3.61 -4.63
N GLY A 214 -2.65 -4.76 -4.43
CA GLY A 214 -3.31 -6.07 -4.54
C GLY A 214 -4.40 -6.33 -3.49
N SER A 215 -4.38 -5.60 -2.37
CA SER A 215 -5.36 -5.77 -1.29
C SER A 215 -6.44 -4.68 -1.25
N ARG A 216 -6.25 -3.56 -1.95
CA ARG A 216 -7.09 -2.36 -1.77
C ARG A 216 -7.67 -1.78 -3.03
N CYS A 217 -7.15 -2.15 -4.20
CA CYS A 217 -7.73 -1.69 -5.46
C CYS A 217 -8.93 -2.55 -5.85
N TRP A 218 -9.88 -1.96 -6.55
CA TRP A 218 -10.98 -2.70 -7.18
C TRP A 218 -11.21 -2.19 -8.60
N LYS A 219 -11.93 -3.00 -9.38
CA LYS A 219 -12.45 -2.57 -10.67
C LYS A 219 -13.85 -2.02 -10.50
N THR A 220 -14.12 -0.86 -11.06
CA THR A 220 -15.48 -0.31 -11.14
C THR A 220 -16.31 -1.15 -12.09
N ALA A 221 -17.61 -1.24 -11.83
CA ALA A 221 -18.53 -1.72 -12.84
C ALA A 221 -18.71 -0.60 -13.89
N PRO A 222 -18.94 -0.93 -15.17
CA PRO A 222 -19.39 0.05 -16.16
C PRO A 222 -20.61 0.81 -15.61
N ILE A 223 -20.56 2.14 -15.59
CA ILE A 223 -21.66 2.98 -15.07
C ILE A 223 -22.94 2.71 -15.88
N ASN A 224 -22.78 2.56 -17.20
CA ASN A 224 -23.82 2.09 -18.11
C ASN A 224 -23.25 1.03 -19.04
N LYS A 225 -23.82 -0.18 -19.04
CA LYS A 225 -23.42 -1.26 -19.95
C LYS A 225 -23.62 -0.89 -21.43
N ASP A 226 -24.51 0.07 -21.69
CA ASP A 226 -24.88 0.50 -23.04
C ASP A 226 -24.00 1.65 -23.56
N ASP A 227 -23.31 2.39 -22.69
CA ASP A 227 -22.46 3.53 -23.08
C ASP A 227 -21.02 3.10 -23.44
N GLY A 228 -20.71 1.81 -23.30
CA GLY A 228 -19.41 1.25 -23.68
C GLY A 228 -18.25 1.68 -22.77
N GLU A 229 -18.53 2.30 -21.62
CA GLU A 229 -17.50 2.64 -20.64
C GLU A 229 -16.83 1.39 -20.10
N ALA A 230 -15.51 1.33 -20.25
CA ALA A 230 -14.72 0.22 -19.74
C ALA A 230 -14.66 0.29 -18.20
N PRO A 231 -14.67 -0.86 -17.49
CA PRO A 231 -14.38 -0.88 -16.07
C PRO A 231 -12.98 -0.32 -15.83
N ASN A 232 -12.83 0.56 -14.84
CA ASN A 232 -11.56 1.15 -14.48
C ASN A 232 -11.04 0.57 -13.16
N THR A 233 -9.73 0.44 -13.01
CA THR A 233 -9.12 0.06 -11.71
C THR A 233 -8.85 1.31 -10.89
N GLU A 234 -9.35 1.32 -9.66
CA GLU A 234 -9.27 2.46 -8.76
C GLU A 234 -8.80 2.06 -7.37
N LEU A 235 -8.13 2.99 -6.70
CA LEU A 235 -7.85 2.97 -5.26
C LEU A 235 -8.39 4.25 -4.64
N VAL A 236 -9.36 4.12 -3.74
CA VAL A 236 -10.07 5.26 -3.15
C VAL A 236 -9.59 5.47 -1.71
N PRO A 237 -8.86 6.57 -1.42
CA PRO A 237 -8.41 6.87 -0.06
C PRO A 237 -9.57 6.90 0.93
N VAL A 238 -9.34 6.39 2.15
CA VAL A 238 -10.35 6.23 3.23
C VAL A 238 -11.40 5.15 2.90
N GLY A 239 -11.85 5.07 1.66
CA GLY A 239 -12.75 4.03 1.16
C GLY A 239 -12.12 2.63 1.23
N ASP A 240 -10.81 2.54 1.03
CA ASP A 240 -10.02 1.31 1.16
C ASP A 240 -9.93 0.76 2.60
N MET A 241 -10.46 1.48 3.58
CA MET A 241 -10.52 1.05 4.98
C MET A 241 -11.81 0.30 5.33
N PHE A 242 -12.78 0.18 4.41
CA PHE A 242 -13.92 -0.70 4.61
C PHE A 242 -13.47 -2.17 4.49
N ASN A 243 -13.65 -2.94 5.56
CA ASN A 243 -13.38 -4.37 5.54
C ASN A 243 -14.45 -5.12 4.74
N HIS A 244 -14.03 -6.22 4.10
CA HIS A 244 -14.93 -7.11 3.39
C HIS A 244 -15.75 -7.97 4.36
N ARG A 245 -17.02 -8.24 4.01
CA ARG A 245 -17.89 -9.24 4.64
C ARG A 245 -18.83 -9.87 3.61
N GLU A 246 -19.32 -11.07 3.91
CA GLU A 246 -20.29 -11.80 3.11
C GLU A 246 -21.56 -12.07 3.97
N PRO A 247 -22.76 -11.58 3.58
CA PRO A 247 -23.01 -10.69 2.44
C PRO A 247 -22.49 -9.25 2.67
N PRO A 248 -22.12 -8.53 1.59
CA PRO A 248 -21.65 -7.16 1.69
C PRO A 248 -22.81 -6.21 2.03
N ASN A 249 -22.59 -5.36 3.04
CA ASN A 249 -23.55 -4.39 3.55
C ASN A 249 -23.26 -2.93 3.12
N VAL A 250 -22.23 -2.72 2.30
CA VAL A 250 -21.88 -1.43 1.70
C VAL A 250 -21.81 -1.60 0.19
N ALA A 251 -22.39 -0.66 -0.56
CA ALA A 251 -22.27 -0.52 -2.00
C ALA A 251 -21.36 0.65 -2.33
N ILE A 252 -20.60 0.54 -3.41
CA ILE A 252 -19.85 1.66 -3.98
C ILE A 252 -20.67 2.20 -5.15
N THR A 253 -20.86 3.51 -5.17
CA THR A 253 -21.55 4.22 -6.26
C THR A 253 -20.70 5.39 -6.71
N HIS A 254 -20.80 5.74 -7.99
CA HIS A 254 -20.07 6.84 -8.59
C HIS A 254 -21.09 7.91 -8.98
N ASP A 255 -20.94 9.10 -8.41
CA ASP A 255 -21.52 10.31 -8.99
C ASP A 255 -20.39 11.06 -9.71
N GLY A 256 -20.68 11.80 -10.78
CA GLY A 256 -19.62 12.39 -11.61
C GLY A 256 -18.61 13.30 -10.88
N GLY A 257 -18.85 13.64 -9.62
CA GLY A 257 -17.93 14.40 -8.77
C GLY A 257 -17.27 13.61 -7.64
N SER A 258 -17.73 12.40 -7.30
CA SER A 258 -17.30 11.66 -6.12
C SER A 258 -17.60 10.15 -6.17
N VAL A 259 -16.85 9.41 -5.36
CA VAL A 259 -17.11 7.99 -5.07
C VAL A 259 -17.77 7.89 -3.69
N ASN A 260 -18.95 7.29 -3.65
CA ASN A 260 -19.78 7.18 -2.46
C ASN A 260 -19.89 5.73 -1.98
N PHE A 261 -19.76 5.54 -0.68
CA PHE A 261 -19.99 4.26 0.01
C PHE A 261 -21.34 4.32 0.70
N VAL A 262 -22.30 3.53 0.22
CA VAL A 262 -23.70 3.58 0.61
C VAL A 262 -24.08 2.34 1.40
N TYR A 263 -24.66 2.51 2.59
CA TYR A 263 -25.12 1.40 3.42
C TYR A 263 -26.30 0.68 2.76
N LYS A 264 -26.23 -0.65 2.64
CA LYS A 264 -27.29 -1.48 2.03
C LYS A 264 -28.26 -2.08 3.03
N GLY A 265 -27.99 -1.96 4.33
CA GLY A 265 -28.62 -2.80 5.34
C GLY A 265 -27.85 -4.10 5.57
N ASN A 266 -28.22 -4.82 6.63
CA ASN A 266 -27.71 -6.15 6.96
C ASN A 266 -28.58 -7.25 6.36
#